data_AF-A0A9D5DEX1-F1
#
_entry.id   AF-A0A9D5DEX1-F1
#
_cell.length_a   1.000
_cell.length_b   1.000
_cell.length_c   1.000
_cell.angle_alpha   90.00
_cell.angle_beta   90.00
_cell.angle_gamma   90.00
#
_symmetry.space_group_name_H-M   'P 1'
#
loop_
_entity.id
_entity.type
_entity.pdbx_description
1 polymer ?
#
loop_
_entity_poly.entity_id
_entity_poly.type
_entity_poly.pdbx_seq_one_letter_code
_entity_poly.pdbx_strand_id
1 'polypeptide(L)'
;MKETYIEIAFQIGKSWEVITKFITRSLNVISNLLATLELHLSDEILSNHVSEETLQSSRFIVINDLSTRIKKLSAELNGYVEYSFKEHLSNLERTIKWINDEYSTFNHFNSDKNSELTSMKRVQVLHSSLKLCTLVRSDYNLVWSLTSAIEENMDCFIQHKLIKPSAGNSPSSSKLTESTLFEQFSKVKDFHCYNCQPELAVISKYLDRNKP
;
A
#
# COMPACT_ATOMS: atom_id res chain seq x y z
N MET A 1 26.07 -3.93 18.33
CA MET A 1 24.75 -3.37 18.73
C MET A 1 24.30 -2.19 17.86
N LYS A 2 25.09 -1.13 17.63
CA LYS A 2 24.65 0.00 16.77
C LYS A 2 24.42 -0.39 15.30
N GLU A 3 25.31 -1.21 14.73
CA GLU A 3 25.20 -1.69 13.34
C GLU A 3 24.00 -2.63 13.13
N THR A 4 23.51 -3.26 14.22
CA THR A 4 22.40 -4.23 14.19
C THR A 4 21.10 -3.61 13.67
N TYR A 5 20.83 -2.32 13.92
CA TYR A 5 19.64 -1.65 13.38
C TYR A 5 19.78 -1.32 11.89
N ILE A 6 21.00 -1.07 11.40
CA ILE A 6 21.28 -0.90 9.96
C ILE A 6 21.10 -2.24 9.24
N GLU A 7 21.55 -3.35 9.85
CA GLU A 7 21.30 -4.70 9.36
C GLU A 7 19.80 -5.03 9.33
N ILE A 8 19.05 -4.69 10.39
CA ILE A 8 17.59 -4.89 10.43
C ILE A 8 16.91 -4.06 9.33
N ALA A 9 17.31 -2.80 9.12
CA ALA A 9 16.79 -1.98 8.02
C ALA A 9 17.05 -2.64 6.66
N PHE A 10 18.23 -3.22 6.45
CA PHE A 10 18.56 -3.96 5.24
C PHE A 10 17.66 -5.19 5.04
N GLN A 11 17.40 -5.97 6.11
CA GLN A 11 16.49 -7.12 6.03
C GLN A 11 15.05 -6.69 5.74
N ILE A 12 14.58 -5.60 6.34
CA ILE A 12 13.27 -4.98 6.05
C ILE A 12 13.13 -4.69 4.56
N GLY A 13 14.14 -4.04 3.96
CA GLY A 13 14.10 -3.70 2.53
C GLY A 13 14.12 -4.93 1.62
N LYS A 14 14.91 -5.96 1.96
CA LYS A 14 14.92 -7.23 1.23
C LYS A 14 13.58 -7.94 1.28
N SER A 15 12.99 -8.05 2.47
CA SER A 15 11.69 -8.69 2.64
C SER A 15 10.60 -7.92 1.90
N TRP A 16 10.61 -6.58 1.96
CA TRP A 16 9.66 -5.76 1.22
C TRP A 16 9.77 -6.00 -0.29
N GLU A 17 10.99 -5.99 -0.84
CA GLU A 17 11.22 -6.21 -2.27
C GLU A 17 10.61 -7.53 -2.77
N VAL A 18 10.73 -8.61 -1.99
CA VAL A 18 10.12 -9.91 -2.33
C VAL A 18 8.60 -9.81 -2.43
N ILE A 19 7.98 -9.05 -1.54
CA ILE A 19 6.52 -8.94 -1.41
C ILE A 19 5.93 -7.94 -2.43
N THR A 20 6.68 -6.91 -2.83
CA THR A 20 6.20 -5.84 -3.73
C THR A 20 5.56 -6.36 -5.02
N LYS A 21 6.11 -7.44 -5.60
CA LYS A 21 5.59 -8.05 -6.83
C LYS A 21 4.21 -8.65 -6.63
N PHE A 22 3.99 -9.30 -5.48
CA PHE A 22 2.69 -9.86 -5.13
C PHE A 22 1.67 -8.76 -4.90
N ILE A 23 2.01 -7.73 -4.10
CA ILE A 23 1.14 -6.57 -3.86
C ILE A 23 0.73 -5.91 -5.18
N THR A 24 1.71 -5.58 -6.02
CA THR A 24 1.46 -4.91 -7.31
C THR A 24 0.55 -5.76 -8.22
N ARG A 25 0.78 -7.07 -8.29
CA ARG A 25 -0.05 -7.97 -9.09
C ARG A 25 -1.48 -8.03 -8.55
N SER A 26 -1.66 -8.19 -7.25
CA SER A 26 -2.99 -8.29 -6.63
C SER A 26 -3.79 -7.00 -6.80
N LEU A 27 -3.16 -5.83 -6.59
CA LEU A 27 -3.81 -4.54 -6.82
C LEU A 27 -4.15 -4.30 -8.29
N ASN A 28 -3.30 -4.73 -9.24
CA ASN A 28 -3.63 -4.67 -10.67
C ASN A 28 -4.85 -5.53 -11.01
N VAL A 29 -4.97 -6.73 -10.43
CA VAL A 29 -6.14 -7.59 -10.63
C VAL A 29 -7.39 -6.94 -10.04
N ILE A 30 -7.31 -6.42 -8.81
CA ILE A 30 -8.41 -5.68 -8.16
C ILE A 30 -8.84 -4.48 -9.01
N SER A 31 -7.87 -3.71 -9.53
CA SER A 31 -8.10 -2.57 -10.42
C SER A 31 -8.87 -2.95 -11.68
N ASN A 32 -8.46 -4.04 -12.35
CA ASN A 32 -9.14 -4.54 -13.55
C ASN A 32 -10.56 -5.05 -13.25
N LEU A 33 -10.76 -5.72 -12.11
CA LEU A 33 -12.08 -6.18 -11.67
C LEU A 33 -12.98 -5.00 -11.33
N LEU A 34 -12.46 -3.96 -10.66
CA LEU A 34 -13.18 -2.72 -10.40
C LEU A 34 -13.60 -2.04 -11.69
N ALA A 35 -12.71 -1.91 -12.68
CA ALA A 35 -13.05 -1.33 -13.97
C ALA A 35 -14.12 -2.15 -14.72
N THR A 36 -14.04 -3.49 -14.64
CA THR A 36 -15.05 -4.39 -15.23
C THR A 36 -16.40 -4.24 -14.53
N LEU A 37 -16.40 -4.15 -13.20
CA LEU A 37 -17.59 -3.89 -12.39
C LEU A 37 -18.21 -2.54 -12.76
N GLU A 38 -17.42 -1.48 -12.90
CA GLU A 38 -17.88 -0.16 -13.34
C GLU A 38 -18.56 -0.19 -14.70
N LEU A 39 -18.03 -0.95 -15.68
CA LEU A 39 -18.67 -1.13 -16.98
C LEU A 39 -20.04 -1.80 -16.84
N HIS A 40 -20.13 -2.87 -16.05
CA HIS A 40 -21.41 -3.52 -15.78
C HIS A 40 -22.37 -2.68 -14.94
N LEU A 41 -21.89 -1.64 -14.25
CA LEU A 41 -22.73 -0.69 -13.53
C LEU A 41 -23.19 0.49 -14.41
N SER A 42 -22.59 0.72 -15.59
CA SER A 42 -23.00 1.77 -16.52
C SER A 42 -24.32 1.47 -17.24
N ASP A 43 -25.18 2.48 -17.38
CA ASP A 43 -26.45 2.41 -18.13
C ASP A 43 -26.26 2.45 -19.66
N GLU A 44 -25.07 2.80 -20.16
CA GLU A 44 -24.82 3.00 -21.60
C GLU A 44 -24.84 1.71 -22.44
N ILE A 45 -24.76 0.53 -21.81
CA ILE A 45 -24.78 -0.77 -22.52
C ILE A 45 -26.20 -1.13 -23.02
N LEU A 46 -27.24 -0.44 -22.54
CA LEU A 46 -28.66 -0.81 -22.74
C LEU A 46 -29.34 -0.20 -23.99
N SER A 47 -28.58 0.23 -24.99
CA SER A 47 -29.14 0.38 -26.34
C SER A 47 -28.87 -0.88 -27.15
N ASN A 48 -29.73 -1.90 -26.98
CA ASN A 48 -30.23 -2.81 -28.04
C ASN A 48 -30.62 -4.20 -27.51
N HIS A 49 -31.94 -4.45 -27.52
CA HIS A 49 -32.60 -5.70 -27.94
C HIS A 49 -32.33 -7.02 -27.17
N VAL A 50 -32.69 -7.10 -25.89
CA VAL A 50 -33.18 -8.35 -25.24
C VAL A 50 -34.21 -7.97 -24.17
N SER A 51 -35.15 -8.86 -23.82
CA SER A 51 -36.14 -8.66 -22.76
C SER A 51 -35.50 -8.21 -21.44
N GLU A 52 -35.95 -7.08 -20.90
CA GLU A 52 -35.34 -6.38 -19.76
C GLU A 52 -35.18 -7.26 -18.51
N GLU A 53 -36.14 -8.14 -18.20
CA GLU A 53 -36.13 -8.97 -16.99
C GLU A 53 -35.02 -10.04 -16.99
N THR A 54 -34.73 -10.66 -18.14
CA THR A 54 -33.69 -11.69 -18.25
C THR A 54 -32.29 -11.07 -18.26
N LEU A 55 -32.14 -9.90 -18.88
CA LEU A 55 -30.92 -9.09 -18.88
C LEU A 55 -30.57 -8.61 -17.46
N GLN A 56 -31.55 -8.09 -16.71
CA GLN A 56 -31.36 -7.62 -15.34
C GLN A 56 -30.90 -8.74 -14.40
N SER A 57 -31.46 -9.94 -14.55
CA SER A 57 -31.08 -11.14 -13.78
C SER A 57 -29.62 -11.55 -14.02
N SER A 58 -29.18 -11.54 -15.29
CA SER A 58 -27.80 -11.90 -15.67
C SER A 58 -26.76 -10.87 -15.20
N ARG A 59 -27.11 -9.57 -15.26
CA ARG A 59 -26.28 -8.46 -14.81
C ARG A 59 -26.05 -8.51 -13.30
N PHE A 60 -27.10 -8.80 -12.53
CA PHE A 60 -27.00 -8.94 -11.07
C PHE A 60 -26.04 -10.07 -10.67
N ILE A 61 -26.09 -11.22 -11.37
CA ILE A 61 -25.18 -12.34 -11.12
C ILE A 61 -23.72 -11.92 -11.36
N VAL A 62 -23.46 -11.21 -12.47
CA VAL A 62 -22.10 -10.74 -12.81
C VAL A 62 -21.59 -9.71 -11.79
N ILE A 63 -22.43 -8.74 -11.40
CA ILE A 63 -22.08 -7.74 -10.37
C ILE A 63 -21.73 -8.44 -9.05
N ASN A 64 -22.53 -9.42 -8.64
CA ASN A 64 -22.31 -10.16 -7.40
C ASN A 64 -21.05 -11.04 -7.45
N ASP A 65 -20.75 -11.67 -8.59
CA ASP A 65 -19.49 -12.41 -8.77
C ASP A 65 -18.28 -11.48 -8.67
N LEU A 66 -18.29 -10.37 -9.41
CA LEU A 66 -17.20 -9.40 -9.42
C LEU A 66 -16.97 -8.79 -8.03
N SER A 67 -18.03 -8.37 -7.35
CA SER A 67 -17.93 -7.79 -6.00
C SER A 67 -17.36 -8.78 -4.99
N THR A 68 -17.81 -10.04 -5.04
CA THR A 68 -17.33 -11.11 -4.17
C THR A 68 -15.86 -11.39 -4.42
N ARG A 69 -15.43 -11.45 -5.70
CA ARG A 69 -14.03 -11.68 -6.06
C ARG A 69 -13.13 -10.54 -5.62
N ILE A 70 -13.57 -9.28 -5.79
CA ILE A 70 -12.83 -8.11 -5.32
C ILE A 70 -12.65 -8.17 -3.80
N LYS A 71 -13.72 -8.39 -3.04
CA LYS A 71 -13.65 -8.50 -1.57
C LYS A 71 -12.72 -9.60 -1.11
N LYS A 72 -12.80 -10.80 -1.72
CA LYS A 72 -11.93 -11.93 -1.38
C LYS A 72 -10.46 -11.63 -1.66
N LEU A 73 -10.15 -11.07 -2.83
CA LEU A 73 -8.78 -10.69 -3.18
C LEU A 73 -8.22 -9.61 -2.25
N SER A 74 -9.04 -8.63 -1.86
CA SER A 74 -8.65 -7.63 -0.87
C SER A 74 -8.34 -8.28 0.48
N ALA A 75 -9.19 -9.19 0.97
CA ALA A 75 -8.97 -9.89 2.24
C ALA A 75 -7.72 -10.78 2.22
N GLU A 76 -7.49 -11.50 1.12
CA GLU A 76 -6.29 -12.31 0.92
C GLU A 76 -5.03 -11.45 0.90
N LEU A 77 -5.05 -10.33 0.16
CA LEU A 77 -3.93 -9.39 0.12
C LEU A 77 -3.67 -8.78 1.50
N ASN A 78 -4.73 -8.37 2.20
CA ASN A 78 -4.64 -7.79 3.53
C ASN A 78 -4.00 -8.77 4.52
N GLY A 79 -4.50 -10.01 4.57
CA GLY A 79 -3.96 -11.07 5.42
C GLY A 79 -2.51 -11.42 5.08
N TYR A 80 -2.13 -11.43 3.80
CA TYR A 80 -0.75 -11.70 3.39
C TYR A 80 0.21 -10.59 3.83
N VAL A 81 -0.21 -9.32 3.70
CA VAL A 81 0.55 -8.16 4.14
C VAL A 81 0.69 -8.14 5.67
N GLU A 82 -0.37 -8.48 6.41
CA GLU A 82 -0.34 -8.59 7.87
C GLU A 82 0.63 -9.67 8.36
N TYR A 83 0.54 -10.86 7.75
CA TYR A 83 1.39 -12.00 8.08
C TYR A 83 2.87 -11.66 7.84
N SER A 84 3.17 -11.09 6.67
CA SER A 84 4.51 -10.66 6.30
C SER A 84 5.05 -9.58 7.25
N PHE A 85 4.19 -8.64 7.68
CA PHE A 85 4.58 -7.60 8.62
C PHE A 85 4.95 -8.18 9.99
N LYS A 86 4.14 -9.10 10.51
CA LYS A 86 4.39 -9.81 11.77
C LYS A 86 5.68 -10.63 11.71
N GLU A 87 5.90 -11.38 10.63
CA GLU A 87 7.03 -12.31 10.51
C GLU A 87 8.37 -11.61 10.23
N HIS A 88 8.37 -10.57 9.39
CA HIS A 88 9.61 -10.02 8.86
C HIS A 88 9.86 -8.54 9.21
N LEU A 89 8.84 -7.80 9.65
CA LEU A 89 8.92 -6.33 9.75
C LEU A 89 8.52 -5.79 11.13
N SER A 90 8.30 -6.65 12.13
CA SER A 90 7.83 -6.25 13.47
C SER A 90 8.74 -5.26 14.23
N ASN A 91 10.00 -5.14 13.81
CA ASN A 91 10.96 -4.18 14.36
C ASN A 91 11.04 -2.85 13.59
N LEU A 92 10.19 -2.63 12.58
CA LEU A 92 10.26 -1.45 11.71
C LEU A 92 10.21 -0.13 12.49
N GLU A 93 9.26 0.03 13.39
CA GLU A 93 9.11 1.26 14.17
C GLU A 93 10.27 1.52 15.12
N ARG A 94 10.77 0.45 15.78
CA ARG A 94 11.93 0.54 16.67
C ARG A 94 13.17 0.93 15.89
N THR A 95 13.32 0.39 14.67
CA THR A 95 14.43 0.69 13.77
C THR A 95 14.38 2.14 13.30
N ILE A 96 13.20 2.63 12.87
CA ILE A 96 13.01 4.04 12.49
C ILE A 96 13.37 4.97 13.67
N LYS A 97 12.85 4.67 14.87
CA LYS A 97 13.13 5.47 16.06
C LYS A 97 14.63 5.53 16.35
N TRP A 98 15.29 4.38 16.38
CA TRP A 98 16.72 4.32 16.65
C TRP A 98 17.55 5.10 15.62
N ILE A 99 17.22 4.99 14.32
CA ILE A 99 17.92 5.73 13.27
C ILE A 99 17.75 7.25 13.44
N ASN A 100 16.55 7.72 13.77
CA ASN A 100 16.29 9.14 14.04
C ASN A 100 17.07 9.67 15.25
N ASP A 101 17.12 8.88 16.33
CA ASP A 101 17.87 9.23 17.54
C ASP A 101 19.37 9.33 17.23
N GLU A 102 19.91 8.37 16.47
CA GLU A 102 21.33 8.37 16.07
C GLU A 102 21.63 9.54 15.12
N TYR A 103 20.75 9.83 14.14
CA TYR A 103 20.90 10.95 13.20
C TYR A 103 20.96 12.31 13.93
N SER A 104 20.12 12.49 14.95
CA SER A 104 20.08 13.71 15.78
C SER A 104 21.38 13.91 16.57
N THR A 105 22.04 12.82 16.95
CA THR A 105 23.29 12.86 17.72
C THR A 105 24.49 13.29 16.87
N PHE A 106 24.47 13.04 15.55
CA PHE A 106 25.56 13.40 14.63
C PHE A 106 25.67 14.90 14.32
N ASN A 107 24.58 15.68 14.46
CA ASN A 107 24.61 17.13 14.23
C ASN A 107 25.44 17.92 15.27
N HIS A 108 26.01 17.25 16.27
CA HIS A 108 26.75 17.88 17.38
C HIS A 108 28.26 17.60 17.40
N PHE A 109 28.82 16.89 16.42
CA PHE A 109 30.25 16.58 16.35
C PHE A 109 30.83 16.88 14.96
N ASN A 110 31.85 17.74 14.86
CA ASN A 110 32.90 17.65 13.84
C ASN A 110 34.06 18.64 14.11
N SER A 111 35.28 18.13 14.29
CA SER A 111 36.51 18.95 14.24
C SER A 111 37.74 18.24 13.63
N ASP A 112 37.62 17.07 12.99
CA ASP A 112 38.76 16.36 12.39
C ASP A 112 38.44 15.80 10.98
N LYS A 113 39.36 15.96 10.02
CA LYS A 113 39.11 15.65 8.58
C LYS A 113 38.86 14.17 8.25
N ASN A 114 39.54 13.23 8.90
CA ASN A 114 39.36 11.79 8.65
C ASN A 114 38.14 11.21 9.38
N SER A 115 37.83 11.74 10.57
CA SER A 115 36.59 11.42 11.27
C SER A 115 35.40 12.04 10.54
N GLU A 116 35.55 13.19 9.90
CA GLU A 116 34.55 13.85 9.06
C GLU A 116 34.14 12.98 7.85
N LEU A 117 35.09 12.39 7.10
CA LEU A 117 34.77 11.53 5.96
C LEU A 117 34.05 10.22 6.37
N THR A 118 34.44 9.64 7.50
CA THR A 118 33.82 8.42 8.04
C THR A 118 32.44 8.73 8.62
N SER A 119 32.29 9.90 9.27
CA SER A 119 31.03 10.46 9.76
C SER A 119 30.05 10.71 8.61
N MET A 120 30.49 11.33 7.50
CA MET A 120 29.67 11.56 6.30
C MET A 120 29.12 10.26 5.69
N LYS A 121 29.96 9.21 5.57
CA LYS A 121 29.50 7.90 5.05
C LYS A 121 28.46 7.25 5.95
N ARG A 122 28.63 7.35 7.27
CA ARG A 122 27.66 6.83 8.24
C ARG A 122 26.35 7.61 8.22
N VAL A 123 26.40 8.93 8.12
CA VAL A 123 25.21 9.78 7.97
C VAL A 123 24.44 9.42 6.69
N GLN A 124 25.13 9.20 5.57
CA GLN A 124 24.50 8.79 4.31
C GLN A 124 23.77 7.44 4.45
N VAL A 125 24.34 6.49 5.18
CA VAL A 125 23.74 5.18 5.42
C VAL A 125 22.54 5.30 6.35
N LEU A 126 22.65 6.06 7.44
CA LEU A 126 21.52 6.34 8.34
C LEU A 126 20.36 7.00 7.58
N HIS A 127 20.64 7.98 6.73
CA HIS A 127 19.63 8.62 5.88
C HIS A 127 18.97 7.61 4.92
N SER A 128 19.76 6.76 4.27
CA SER A 128 19.23 5.75 3.33
C SER A 128 18.39 4.69 4.05
N SER A 129 18.83 4.23 5.22
CA SER A 129 18.08 3.32 6.08
C SER A 129 16.78 3.94 6.57
N LEU A 130 16.78 5.22 6.95
CA LEU A 130 15.58 5.92 7.37
C LEU A 130 14.58 6.02 6.23
N LYS A 131 15.03 6.49 5.05
CA LYS A 131 14.21 6.63 3.86
C LYS A 131 13.58 5.29 3.44
N LEU A 132 14.37 4.22 3.43
CA LEU A 132 13.90 2.87 3.15
C LEU A 132 12.75 2.49 4.10
N CYS A 133 13.00 2.55 5.41
CA CYS A 133 12.03 2.12 6.42
C CYS A 133 10.75 2.97 6.41
N THR A 134 10.87 4.29 6.22
CA THR A 134 9.69 5.18 6.18
C THR A 134 8.81 4.94 4.96
N LEU A 135 9.41 4.68 3.80
CA LEU A 135 8.67 4.36 2.58
C LEU A 135 7.99 3.00 2.67
N VAL A 136 8.69 1.97 3.17
CA VAL A 136 8.09 0.65 3.44
C VAL A 136 6.89 0.77 4.39
N ARG A 137 7.01 1.56 5.47
CA ARG A 137 5.90 1.83 6.39
C ARG A 137 4.72 2.51 5.69
N SER A 138 5.03 3.49 4.84
CA SER A 138 4.00 4.24 4.11
C SER A 138 3.23 3.35 3.15
N ASP A 139 3.93 2.53 2.37
CA ASP A 139 3.30 1.60 1.44
C ASP A 139 2.45 0.57 2.19
N TYR A 140 2.96 -0.01 3.27
CA TYR A 140 2.22 -0.94 4.12
C TYR A 140 0.89 -0.34 4.57
N ASN A 141 0.93 0.86 5.16
CA ASN A 141 -0.27 1.53 5.64
C ASN A 141 -1.26 1.83 4.51
N LEU A 142 -0.76 2.21 3.34
CA LEU A 142 -1.57 2.50 2.18
C LEU A 142 -2.27 1.24 1.67
N VAL A 143 -1.54 0.13 1.52
CA VAL A 143 -2.10 -1.16 1.09
C VAL A 143 -3.16 -1.64 2.08
N TRP A 144 -2.84 -1.64 3.38
CA TRP A 144 -3.77 -2.01 4.44
C TRP A 144 -5.05 -1.18 4.40
N SER A 145 -4.92 0.15 4.40
CA SER A 145 -6.05 1.06 4.36
C SER A 145 -6.91 0.86 3.11
N LEU A 146 -6.28 0.59 1.98
CA LEU A 146 -6.94 0.39 0.69
C LEU A 146 -7.75 -0.90 0.68
N THR A 147 -7.16 -2.01 1.10
CA THR A 147 -7.83 -3.33 1.12
C THR A 147 -8.98 -3.34 2.11
N SER A 148 -8.79 -2.78 3.31
CA SER A 148 -9.89 -2.64 4.29
C SER A 148 -11.02 -1.76 3.78
N ALA A 149 -10.71 -0.62 3.14
CA ALA A 149 -11.73 0.24 2.56
C ALA A 149 -12.54 -0.48 1.48
N ILE A 150 -11.91 -1.29 0.63
CA ILE A 150 -12.58 -2.08 -0.40
C ILE A 150 -13.51 -3.13 0.24
N GLU A 151 -13.04 -3.88 1.22
CA GLU A 151 -13.84 -4.92 1.89
C GLU A 151 -15.10 -4.35 2.54
N GLU A 152 -14.95 -3.26 3.29
CA GLU A 152 -16.01 -2.66 4.09
C GLU A 152 -17.04 -1.89 3.24
N ASN A 153 -16.63 -1.33 2.10
CA ASN A 153 -17.44 -0.35 1.39
C ASN A 153 -17.89 -0.76 -0.02
N MET A 154 -17.52 -1.94 -0.51
CA MET A 154 -17.88 -2.40 -1.86
C MET A 154 -19.41 -2.48 -2.09
N ASP A 155 -20.18 -2.90 -1.08
CA ASP A 155 -21.65 -2.97 -1.23
C ASP A 155 -22.26 -1.57 -1.35
N CYS A 156 -21.75 -0.63 -0.56
CA CYS A 156 -22.14 0.78 -0.62
C CYS A 156 -21.81 1.37 -2.00
N PHE A 157 -20.61 1.11 -2.53
CA PHE A 157 -20.22 1.52 -3.87
C PHE A 157 -21.17 1.01 -4.95
N ILE A 158 -21.55 -0.27 -4.90
CA ILE A 158 -22.49 -0.87 -5.86
C ILE A 158 -23.87 -0.22 -5.75
N GLN A 159 -24.38 -0.05 -4.53
CA GLN A 159 -25.66 0.59 -4.29
C GLN A 159 -25.69 2.03 -4.83
N HIS A 160 -24.65 2.82 -4.57
CA HIS A 160 -24.53 4.19 -5.09
C HIS A 160 -24.48 4.24 -6.62
N LYS A 161 -23.85 3.27 -7.27
CA LYS A 161 -23.76 3.23 -8.74
C LYS A 161 -25.04 2.74 -9.41
N LEU A 162 -25.80 1.85 -8.76
CA LEU A 162 -27.08 1.33 -9.27
C LEU A 162 -28.26 2.28 -9.02
N ILE A 163 -28.28 2.89 -7.84
CA ILE A 163 -29.31 3.85 -7.45
C ILE A 163 -28.78 5.21 -7.85
N LYS A 164 -29.26 5.78 -8.98
CA LYS A 164 -29.03 7.20 -9.29
C LYS A 164 -29.30 7.97 -7.99
N PRO A 165 -28.34 8.78 -7.48
CA PRO A 165 -28.56 9.50 -6.24
C PRO A 165 -29.84 10.31 -6.44
N SER A 166 -30.90 9.92 -5.72
CA SER A 166 -32.12 10.69 -5.73
C SER A 166 -31.73 12.06 -5.20
N ALA A 167 -31.88 13.09 -6.04
CA ALA A 167 -31.87 14.47 -5.58
C ALA A 167 -33.00 14.62 -4.54
N GLY A 168 -32.70 14.32 -3.29
CA GLY A 168 -33.72 14.05 -2.29
C GLY A 168 -33.10 13.71 -0.95
N ASN A 169 -32.59 14.75 -0.30
CA ASN A 169 -32.39 14.91 1.15
C ASN A 169 -32.74 13.67 2.00
N SER A 170 -31.72 12.96 2.47
CA SER A 170 -31.84 12.16 3.69
C SER A 170 -30.65 12.44 4.59
N PRO A 171 -30.87 12.90 5.84
CA PRO A 171 -29.78 13.21 6.75
C PRO A 171 -29.31 11.96 7.51
N SER A 172 -27.99 11.91 7.72
CA SER A 172 -27.25 11.17 8.76
C SER A 172 -27.10 9.64 8.66
N SER A 173 -25.86 9.18 8.53
CA SER A 173 -25.08 8.56 9.63
C SER A 173 -24.03 7.52 9.17
N SER A 174 -23.08 7.89 8.32
CA SER A 174 -21.69 7.42 8.46
C SER A 174 -20.78 8.31 7.59
N LYS A 175 -19.71 8.83 8.20
CA LYS A 175 -18.75 9.70 7.53
C LYS A 175 -17.75 8.87 6.72
N LEU A 176 -18.18 8.37 5.57
CA LEU A 176 -17.34 8.41 4.37
C LEU A 176 -18.17 9.20 3.36
N THR A 177 -17.80 10.47 3.14
CA THR A 177 -18.33 11.20 2.00
C THR A 177 -18.04 10.38 0.76
N GLU A 178 -19.03 10.23 -0.11
CA GLU A 178 -18.96 9.52 -1.39
C GLU A 178 -17.64 9.79 -2.14
N SER A 179 -17.16 11.05 -2.12
CA SER A 179 -15.87 11.48 -2.65
C SER A 179 -14.67 10.70 -2.11
N THR A 180 -14.63 10.41 -0.81
CA THR A 180 -13.52 9.73 -0.13
C THR A 180 -13.40 8.28 -0.58
N LEU A 181 -14.53 7.61 -0.83
CA LEU A 181 -14.57 6.20 -1.22
C LEU A 181 -14.10 6.02 -2.68
N PHE A 182 -14.59 6.89 -3.58
CA PHE A 182 -14.11 6.96 -4.96
C PHE A 182 -12.63 7.36 -5.05
N GLU A 183 -12.18 8.29 -4.21
CA GLU A 183 -10.76 8.65 -4.09
C GLU A 183 -9.90 7.44 -3.69
N GLN A 184 -10.32 6.64 -2.71
CA GLN A 184 -9.56 5.44 -2.33
C GLN A 184 -9.50 4.43 -3.49
N PHE A 185 -10.59 4.21 -4.22
CA PHE A 185 -10.58 3.29 -5.36
C PHE A 185 -9.72 3.80 -6.53
N SER A 186 -9.68 5.12 -6.74
CA SER A 186 -8.78 5.72 -7.74
C SER A 186 -7.31 5.47 -7.42
N LYS A 187 -6.92 5.47 -6.14
CA LYS A 187 -5.55 5.17 -5.71
C LYS A 187 -5.11 3.76 -6.05
N VAL A 188 -6.03 2.80 -6.22
CA VAL A 188 -5.67 1.43 -6.66
C VAL A 188 -5.00 1.44 -8.03
N LYS A 189 -5.47 2.30 -8.94
CA LYS A 189 -4.96 2.38 -10.33
C LYS A 189 -3.54 2.93 -10.40
N ASP A 190 -3.22 3.90 -9.54
CA ASP A 190 -1.94 4.62 -9.56
C ASP A 190 -0.93 4.08 -8.52
N PHE A 191 -1.33 3.07 -7.72
CA PHE A 191 -0.47 2.55 -6.67
C PHE A 191 0.70 1.74 -7.25
N HIS A 192 1.91 2.11 -6.84
CA HIS A 192 3.12 1.35 -7.09
C HIS A 192 3.94 1.26 -5.81
N CYS A 193 4.43 0.06 -5.49
CA CYS A 193 5.34 -0.12 -4.37
C CYS A 193 6.65 0.62 -4.60
N TYR A 194 7.21 1.15 -3.52
CA TYR A 194 8.54 1.71 -3.51
C TYR A 194 9.60 0.69 -3.91
N ASN A 195 10.50 1.08 -4.81
CA ASN A 195 11.66 0.28 -5.17
C ASN A 195 12.79 0.50 -4.14
N CYS A 196 13.07 -0.53 -3.35
CA CYS A 196 14.11 -0.49 -2.31
C CYS A 196 15.55 -0.59 -2.82
N GLN A 197 15.78 -0.96 -4.08
CA GLN A 197 17.11 -1.24 -4.64
C GLN A 197 18.15 -0.12 -4.42
N PRO A 198 17.83 1.18 -4.63
CA PRO A 198 18.80 2.25 -4.46
C PRO A 198 19.36 2.32 -3.03
N GLU A 199 18.49 2.29 -2.02
CA GLU A 199 18.88 2.32 -0.61
C GLU A 199 19.57 1.03 -0.18
N LEU A 200 19.07 -0.13 -0.64
CA LEU A 200 19.70 -1.41 -0.36
C LEU A 200 21.14 -1.47 -0.86
N ALA A 201 21.43 -0.89 -2.03
CA ALA A 201 22.79 -0.84 -2.56
C ALA A 201 23.74 0.01 -1.71
N VAL A 202 23.25 1.13 -1.16
CA VAL A 202 24.03 1.99 -0.24
C VAL A 202 24.31 1.25 1.07
N ILE A 203 23.28 0.65 1.66
CA ILE A 203 23.37 -0.06 2.93
C ILE A 203 24.25 -1.30 2.81
N SER A 204 24.09 -2.10 1.74
CA SER A 204 24.92 -3.29 1.50
C SER A 204 26.40 -2.96 1.43
N LYS A 205 26.77 -1.92 0.66
CA LYS A 205 28.18 -1.49 0.54
C LYS A 205 28.78 -1.06 1.87
N TYR A 206 27.97 -0.49 2.76
CA TYR A 206 28.43 -0.14 4.10
C TYR A 206 28.63 -1.38 4.97
N LEU A 207 27.65 -2.29 4.99
CA LEU A 207 27.74 -3.52 5.78
C LEU A 207 28.91 -4.40 5.32
N ASP A 208 29.12 -4.55 4.00
CA ASP A 208 30.21 -5.36 3.45
C ASP A 208 31.60 -4.84 3.83
N ARG A 209 31.75 -3.53 4.02
CA ARG A 209 33.01 -2.88 4.42
C ARG A 209 33.27 -2.88 5.92
N ASN A 210 32.24 -3.12 6.72
CA ASN A 210 32.31 -3.11 8.19
C ASN A 210 32.00 -4.48 8.80
N LYS A 211 31.99 -5.56 7.99
CA LYS A 211 31.99 -6.93 8.50
C LYS A 211 33.25 -7.15 9.35
N PRO A 212 33.12 -7.81 10.51
CA PRO A 212 34.24 -8.08 11.42
C PRO A 212 35.34 -8.93 10.76
#